data_AF-A0A8T5M7V3-F1
#
_entry.id   AF-A0A8T5M7V3-F1
#
_cell.length_a   1.000
_cell.length_b   1.000
_cell.length_c   1.000
_cell.angle_alpha   90.00
_cell.angle_beta   90.00
_cell.angle_gamma   90.00
#
_symmetry.space_group_name_H-M   'P 1'
#
loop_
_entity.id
_entity.type
_entity.pdbx_description
1 polymer ?
#
loop_
_entity_poly.entity_id
_entity_poly.type
_entity_poly.pdbx_seq_one_letter_code
_entity_poly.pdbx_strand_id
1 'polypeptide(L)'
;MVSVAAKCRICNNTSPAEQFKLSHEYKQMVCHNCFTGKTKNLQEREKVKRMETPIKPPGWDAEDEYLAKVAKQKSMENKSYFKKIPGSDHVKCTCQNCKFEFKYDPLKNIPRACPYCNGEIPRLRMFTWS
;
A
#
# COMPACT_ATOMS: atom_id res chain seq x y z
N MET A 1 -15.10 -37.45 -25.14
CA MET A 1 -15.34 -36.17 -25.82
C MET A 1 -14.04 -35.40 -25.81
N VAL A 2 -13.43 -35.15 -26.97
CA VAL A 2 -12.13 -34.46 -27.07
C VAL A 2 -12.43 -32.96 -27.11
N SER A 3 -12.21 -32.27 -25.99
CA SER A 3 -12.38 -30.82 -25.91
C SER A 3 -11.22 -30.11 -26.61
N VAL A 4 -11.52 -29.38 -27.69
CA VAL A 4 -10.53 -28.58 -28.41
C VAL A 4 -10.07 -27.43 -27.51
N ALA A 5 -8.79 -27.44 -27.13
CA ALA A 5 -8.18 -26.37 -26.34
C ALA A 5 -7.57 -25.30 -27.28
N ALA A 6 -7.83 -24.02 -26.98
CA ALA A 6 -7.31 -22.88 -27.73
C ALA A 6 -6.50 -21.95 -26.81
N LYS A 7 -5.51 -21.25 -27.37
CA LYS A 7 -4.68 -20.26 -26.64
C LYS A 7 -5.35 -18.89 -26.68
N CYS A 8 -5.47 -18.23 -25.53
CA CYS A 8 -5.97 -16.85 -25.46
C CYS A 8 -4.89 -15.85 -25.89
N ARG A 9 -5.22 -14.92 -26.79
CA ARG A 9 -4.29 -13.90 -27.29
C ARG A 9 -3.83 -12.87 -26.24
N ILE A 10 -4.57 -12.70 -25.14
CA ILE A 10 -4.29 -11.68 -24.12
C ILE A 10 -3.37 -12.22 -23.03
N CYS A 11 -3.70 -13.37 -22.46
CA CYS A 11 -2.96 -13.95 -21.35
C CYS A 11 -2.07 -15.15 -21.75
N ASN A 12 -2.09 -15.54 -23.03
CA ASN A 12 -1.40 -16.72 -23.57
C ASN A 12 -1.75 -18.05 -22.89
N ASN A 13 -2.78 -18.07 -22.04
CA ASN A 13 -3.20 -19.27 -21.34
C ASN A 13 -4.05 -20.17 -22.25
N THR A 14 -3.97 -21.48 -22.03
CA THR A 14 -4.79 -22.46 -22.75
C THR A 14 -6.11 -22.66 -22.03
N SER A 15 -7.21 -22.65 -22.77
CA SER A 15 -8.55 -22.89 -22.23
C SER A 15 -9.37 -23.67 -23.26
N PRO A 16 -10.40 -24.42 -22.86
CA PRO A 16 -11.28 -25.11 -23.80
C PRO A 16 -12.05 -24.09 -24.64
N ALA A 17 -12.24 -24.38 -25.93
CA ALA A 17 -12.85 -23.48 -26.91
C ALA A 17 -14.26 -23.00 -26.49
N GLU A 18 -15.01 -23.85 -25.79
CA GLU A 18 -16.35 -23.55 -25.26
C GLU A 18 -16.38 -22.42 -24.21
N GLN A 19 -15.26 -22.18 -23.53
CA GLN A 19 -15.16 -21.15 -22.48
C GLN A 19 -14.71 -19.78 -23.00
N PHE A 20 -14.49 -19.64 -24.31
CA PHE A 20 -14.17 -18.37 -24.92
C PHE A 20 -15.43 -17.54 -25.10
N LYS A 21 -15.37 -16.27 -24.69
CA LYS A 21 -16.45 -15.30 -24.86
C LYS A 21 -15.94 -14.09 -25.61
N LEU A 22 -16.80 -13.48 -26.42
CA LEU A 22 -16.50 -12.22 -27.10
C LEU A 22 -16.47 -11.09 -26.06
N SER A 23 -15.30 -10.50 -25.82
CA SER A 23 -15.19 -9.32 -24.96
C SER A 23 -15.37 -8.06 -25.81
N HIS A 24 -16.30 -7.20 -25.39
CA HIS A 24 -16.52 -5.88 -26.02
C HIS A 24 -15.33 -4.93 -25.82
N GLU A 25 -14.59 -5.06 -24.71
CA GLU A 25 -13.43 -4.21 -24.41
C GLU A 25 -12.27 -4.46 -25.37
N TYR A 26 -12.01 -5.73 -25.68
CA TYR A 26 -10.89 -6.13 -26.51
C TYR A 26 -11.29 -6.42 -27.97
N LYS A 27 -12.59 -6.35 -28.30
CA LYS A 27 -13.18 -6.65 -29.62
C LYS A 27 -12.73 -8.00 -30.19
N GLN A 28 -12.50 -8.99 -29.32
CA GLN A 28 -12.00 -10.32 -29.69
C GLN A 28 -12.49 -11.40 -28.72
N MET A 29 -12.38 -12.68 -29.13
CA MET A 29 -12.66 -13.82 -28.26
C MET A 29 -11.55 -13.99 -27.23
N VAL A 30 -11.92 -13.99 -25.95
CA VAL A 30 -11.00 -14.10 -24.82
C VAL A 30 -11.41 -15.23 -23.89
N CYS A 31 -10.47 -15.78 -23.12
CA CYS A 31 -10.80 -16.81 -22.14
C CYS A 31 -11.63 -16.22 -20.98
N HIS A 32 -12.31 -17.08 -20.23
CA HIS A 32 -13.16 -16.69 -19.10
C HIS A 32 -12.45 -15.78 -18.08
N ASN A 33 -11.15 -15.99 -17.83
CA ASN A 33 -10.36 -15.18 -16.90
C ASN A 33 -10.08 -13.76 -17.41
N CYS A 34 -9.87 -13.59 -18.71
CA CYS A 34 -9.73 -12.27 -19.33
C CYS A 34 -11.08 -11.57 -19.47
N PHE A 35 -12.16 -12.31 -19.73
CA PHE A 35 -13.52 -11.77 -19.77
C PHE A 35 -13.97 -11.23 -18.41
N THR A 36 -13.60 -11.89 -17.31
CA THR A 36 -13.94 -11.49 -15.94
C THR A 36 -13.05 -10.38 -15.37
N GLY A 37 -12.10 -9.84 -16.15
CA GLY A 37 -11.25 -8.72 -15.73
C GLY A 37 -10.17 -9.05 -14.69
N LYS A 38 -10.03 -10.32 -14.28
CA LYS A 38 -9.02 -10.74 -13.29
C LYS A 38 -7.58 -10.51 -13.77
N THR A 39 -7.36 -10.49 -15.08
CA THR A 39 -6.02 -10.24 -15.67
C THR A 39 -5.59 -8.78 -15.71
N LYS A 40 -6.53 -7.81 -15.75
CA LYS A 40 -6.17 -6.37 -15.70
C LYS A 40 -5.51 -6.00 -14.36
N ASN A 41 -6.03 -6.56 -13.27
CA ASN A 41 -5.51 -6.35 -11.92
C ASN A 41 -4.08 -6.86 -11.69
N LEU A 42 -3.63 -7.89 -12.44
CA LEU A 42 -2.26 -8.41 -12.32
C LEU A 42 -1.25 -7.52 -13.06
N GLN A 43 -1.57 -7.08 -14.28
CA GLN A 43 -0.69 -6.22 -15.06
C GLN A 43 -0.53 -4.82 -14.47
N GLU A 44 -1.57 -4.24 -13.86
CA GLU A 44 -1.44 -2.97 -13.13
C GLU A 44 -0.59 -3.12 -11.87
N ARG A 45 -0.75 -4.22 -11.11
CA ARG A 45 0.08 -4.48 -9.91
C ARG A 45 1.56 -4.67 -10.23
N GLU A 46 1.89 -5.29 -11.37
CA GLU A 46 3.30 -5.46 -11.78
C GLU A 46 3.93 -4.15 -12.27
N LYS A 47 3.17 -3.27 -12.92
CA LYS A 47 3.68 -1.96 -13.37
C LYS A 47 3.98 -1.01 -12.21
N VAL A 48 3.15 -1.01 -11.16
CA VAL A 48 3.39 -0.18 -9.96
C VAL A 48 4.65 -0.64 -9.21
N LYS A 49 4.86 -1.95 -9.05
CA LYS A 49 6.06 -2.49 -8.37
C LYS A 49 7.39 -2.13 -9.04
N ARG A 50 7.40 -1.90 -10.35
CA ARG A 50 8.63 -1.59 -11.11
C ARG A 50 9.04 -0.11 -11.05
N MET A 51 8.13 0.79 -10.69
CA MET A 51 8.43 2.24 -10.56
C MET A 51 8.87 2.65 -9.14
N GLU A 52 8.64 1.82 -8.12
CA GLU A 52 8.89 2.19 -6.72
C GLU A 52 10.25 1.75 -6.17
N THR A 53 11.15 1.16 -6.96
CA THR A 53 12.54 0.99 -6.50
C THR A 53 13.29 2.30 -6.69
N PRO A 54 13.55 3.09 -5.63
CA PRO A 54 14.38 4.28 -5.77
C PRO A 54 15.74 3.86 -6.32
N ILE A 55 16.22 4.59 -7.32
CA ILE A 55 17.56 4.41 -7.88
C ILE A 55 18.54 4.65 -6.74
N LYS A 56 19.20 3.59 -6.25
CA LYS A 56 20.20 3.69 -5.19
C LYS A 56 21.38 4.52 -5.73
N PRO A 57 21.83 5.58 -5.04
CA PRO A 57 22.94 6.40 -5.48
C PRO A 57 24.26 5.60 -5.55
N PRO A 58 25.24 6.04 -6.35
CA PRO A 58 26.56 5.42 -6.39
C PRO A 58 27.22 5.54 -5.00
N GLY A 59 27.68 4.42 -4.45
CA GLY A 59 28.26 4.34 -3.09
C GLY A 59 27.34 3.73 -2.03
N TRP A 60 26.11 3.32 -2.39
CA TRP A 60 25.20 2.63 -1.47
C TRP A 60 25.75 1.28 -1.01
N ASP A 61 26.09 1.15 0.26
CA ASP A 61 26.63 -0.07 0.83
C ASP A 61 25.57 -0.92 1.57
N ALA A 62 26.03 -2.00 2.22
CA ALA A 62 25.15 -2.88 2.97
C ALA A 62 24.61 -2.22 4.26
N GLU A 63 25.34 -1.27 4.85
CA GLU A 63 24.93 -0.52 6.03
C GLU A 63 23.81 0.46 5.67
N ASP A 64 23.92 1.14 4.53
CA ASP A 64 22.88 2.01 3.98
C ASP A 64 21.57 1.24 3.73
N GLU A 65 21.66 0.00 3.22
CA GLU A 65 20.48 -0.85 3.05
C GLU A 65 19.81 -1.20 4.39
N TYR A 66 20.60 -1.48 5.43
CA TYR A 66 20.09 -1.74 6.76
C TYR A 66 19.40 -0.50 7.35
N LEU A 67 20.05 0.67 7.26
CA LEU A 67 19.51 1.95 7.70
C LEU A 67 18.16 2.28 7.01
N ALA A 68 18.07 2.06 5.70
CA ALA A 68 16.83 2.28 4.96
C ALA A 68 15.69 1.35 5.40
N LYS A 69 15.98 0.07 5.68
CA LYS A 69 14.98 -0.87 6.23
C LYS A 69 14.47 -0.42 7.60
N VAL A 70 15.37 -0.02 8.49
CA VAL A 70 15.02 0.47 9.84
C VAL A 70 14.22 1.77 9.77
N ALA A 71 14.62 2.71 8.92
CA ALA A 71 13.90 3.98 8.72
C ALA A 71 12.48 3.74 8.18
N LYS A 72 12.34 2.82 7.22
CA LYS A 72 11.05 2.42 6.68
C LYS A 72 10.14 1.83 7.75
N GLN A 73 10.66 0.91 8.58
CA GLN A 73 9.92 0.31 9.68
C GLN A 73 9.44 1.36 10.69
N LYS A 74 10.34 2.23 11.18
CA LYS A 74 9.99 3.34 12.09
C LYS A 74 8.95 4.29 11.50
N SER A 75 9.03 4.57 10.19
CA SER A 75 8.06 5.44 9.51
C SER A 75 6.67 4.81 9.45
N MET A 76 6.58 3.49 9.30
CA MET A 76 5.29 2.77 9.31
C MET A 76 4.69 2.76 10.71
N GLU A 77 5.50 2.52 11.73
CA GLU A 77 5.07 2.56 13.13
C GLU A 77 4.50 3.95 13.47
N ASN A 78 5.23 5.03 13.17
CA ASN A 78 4.74 6.39 13.41
C ASN A 78 3.45 6.73 12.65
N LYS A 79 3.32 6.28 11.39
CA LYS A 79 2.08 6.46 10.59
C LYS A 79 0.89 5.70 11.15
N SER A 80 1.13 4.58 11.84
CA SER A 80 0.05 3.78 12.41
C SER A 80 -0.63 4.47 13.59
N TYR A 81 0.14 5.22 14.40
CA TYR A 81 -0.37 5.91 15.59
C TYR A 81 -0.88 7.32 15.31
N PHE A 82 -0.39 7.99 14.26
CA PHE A 82 -0.72 9.37 13.96
C PHE A 82 -1.25 9.53 12.53
N LYS A 83 -2.49 10.01 12.41
CA LYS A 83 -3.11 10.38 11.14
C LYS A 83 -3.22 11.90 11.06
N LYS A 84 -2.68 12.51 10.00
CA LYS A 84 -2.82 13.96 9.78
C LYS A 84 -4.28 14.32 9.48
N ILE A 85 -4.77 15.39 10.08
CA ILE A 85 -6.08 15.95 9.75
C ILE A 85 -5.87 17.02 8.68
N PRO A 86 -6.46 16.88 7.47
CA PRO A 86 -6.27 17.87 6.42
C PRO A 86 -6.83 19.23 6.88
N GLY A 87 -6.05 20.30 6.67
CA GLY A 87 -6.45 21.66 7.04
C GLY A 87 -6.32 22.03 8.53
N SER A 88 -5.63 21.22 9.34
CA SER A 88 -5.35 21.55 10.74
C SER A 88 -3.93 21.14 11.14
N ASP A 89 -3.32 21.90 12.06
CA ASP A 89 -2.04 21.54 12.71
C ASP A 89 -2.15 20.35 13.67
N HIS A 90 -3.36 19.87 13.91
CA HIS A 90 -3.60 18.75 14.80
C HIS A 90 -3.53 17.41 14.08
N VAL A 91 -3.11 16.39 14.81
CA VAL A 91 -3.06 15.01 14.36
C VAL A 91 -4.06 14.17 15.15
N LYS A 92 -4.66 13.17 14.51
CA LYS A 92 -5.44 12.14 15.18
C LYS A 92 -4.47 11.08 15.72
N CYS A 93 -4.41 10.92 17.03
CA CYS A 93 -3.58 9.95 17.72
C CYS A 93 -4.41 8.76 18.21
N THR A 94 -3.90 7.54 18.05
CA THR A 94 -4.49 6.33 18.64
C THR A 94 -3.70 5.89 19.86
N CYS A 95 -4.35 5.81 21.02
CA CYS A 95 -3.71 5.33 22.25
C CYS A 95 -3.31 3.86 22.12
N GLN A 96 -2.10 3.50 22.57
CA GLN A 96 -1.62 2.12 22.55
C GLN A 96 -2.27 1.22 23.61
N ASN A 97 -2.71 1.80 24.73
CA ASN A 97 -3.30 1.05 25.83
C ASN A 97 -4.79 0.76 25.60
N CYS A 98 -5.59 1.83 25.38
CA CYS A 98 -7.05 1.69 25.26
C CYS A 98 -7.58 1.78 23.82
N LYS A 99 -6.71 1.96 22.81
CA LYS A 99 -7.09 2.12 21.38
C LYS A 99 -8.02 3.30 21.07
N PHE A 100 -8.26 4.19 22.04
CA PHE A 100 -9.06 5.39 21.84
C PHE A 100 -8.35 6.36 20.88
N GLU A 101 -9.10 6.88 19.91
CA GLU A 101 -8.60 7.87 18.97
C GLU A 101 -8.98 9.28 19.45
N PHE A 102 -7.99 10.16 19.57
CA PHE A 102 -8.20 11.53 20.05
C PHE A 102 -7.37 12.53 19.24
N LYS A 103 -7.73 13.81 19.33
CA LYS A 103 -7.01 14.92 18.69
C LYS A 103 -5.81 15.30 19.55
N TYR A 104 -4.63 15.34 18.94
CA TYR A 104 -3.36 15.68 19.57
C TYR A 104 -2.71 16.84 18.81
N ASP A 105 -2.28 17.86 19.55
CA ASP A 105 -1.48 18.97 19.05
C ASP A 105 0.00 18.64 19.25
N PRO A 106 0.75 18.36 18.17
CA PRO A 106 2.16 17.98 18.27
C PRO A 106 3.08 19.17 18.59
N LEU A 107 2.63 20.42 18.37
CA LEU A 107 3.41 21.62 18.69
C LEU A 107 3.33 21.92 20.19
N LYS A 108 2.11 21.83 20.75
CA LYS A 108 1.88 22.12 22.18
C LYS A 108 2.01 20.90 23.08
N ASN A 109 2.13 19.70 22.52
CA ASN A 109 2.10 18.41 23.24
C ASN A 109 0.86 18.27 24.13
N ILE A 110 -0.31 18.55 23.55
CA ILE A 110 -1.61 18.51 24.23
C ILE A 110 -2.52 17.52 23.51
N PRO A 111 -3.18 16.59 24.23
CA PRO A 111 -3.04 16.30 25.65
C PRO A 111 -1.71 15.61 25.99
N ARG A 112 -1.22 15.73 27.23
CA ARG A 112 0.04 15.08 27.69
C ARG A 112 -0.09 13.56 27.90
N ALA A 113 -1.31 13.10 28.18
CA ALA A 113 -1.64 11.71 28.40
C ALA A 113 -2.96 11.38 27.68
N CYS A 114 -3.23 10.09 27.48
CA CYS A 114 -4.47 9.67 26.85
C CYS A 114 -5.67 10.14 27.68
N PRO A 115 -6.65 10.86 27.10
CA PRO A 115 -7.79 11.40 27.83
C PRO A 115 -8.74 10.34 28.41
N TYR A 116 -8.61 9.08 27.98
CA TYR A 116 -9.47 7.99 28.43
C TYR A 116 -8.81 7.13 29.52
N CYS A 117 -7.56 6.72 29.32
CA CYS A 117 -6.88 5.78 30.23
C CYS A 117 -5.67 6.39 30.95
N ASN A 118 -5.38 7.68 30.76
CA ASN A 118 -4.18 8.36 31.24
C ASN A 118 -2.85 7.69 30.85
N GLY A 119 -2.87 6.78 29.86
CA GLY A 119 -1.68 6.14 29.34
C GLY A 119 -0.76 7.13 28.60
N GLU A 120 0.51 6.79 28.52
CA GLU A 120 1.51 7.60 27.82
C GLU A 120 1.20 7.69 26.32
N ILE A 121 1.39 8.90 25.77
CA ILE A 121 1.24 9.14 24.33
C ILE A 121 2.64 9.03 23.69
N PRO A 122 2.80 8.22 22.63
CA PRO A 122 4.08 8.13 21.92
C PRO A 122 4.56 9.51 21.49
N ARG A 123 5.84 9.85 21.74
CA ARG A 123 6.36 11.14 21.31
C ARG A 123 6.52 11.14 19.80
N LEU A 124 5.76 12.01 19.12
CA LEU A 124 5.98 12.30 17.72
C LEU A 124 7.33 13.01 17.59
N ARG A 125 8.37 12.32 17.09
CA ARG A 125 9.58 13.02 16.63
C ARG A 125 9.20 13.80 15.38
N MET A 126 8.80 15.06 15.57
CA MET A 126 8.65 15.98 14.47
C MET A 126 10.03 16.15 13.84
N PHE A 127 10.26 15.50 12.70
CA PHE A 127 11.35 15.90 11.82
C PHE A 127 11.02 17.32 11.39
N THR A 128 11.78 18.28 11.91
CA THR A 128 11.81 19.64 11.38
C THR A 128 12.20 19.52 9.91
N TRP A 129 11.21 19.68 9.03
CA TRP A 129 11.45 19.78 7.61
C TRP A 129 11.88 21.23 7.36
N SER A 130 13.20 21.46 7.35
CA SER A 130 13.80 22.68 6.81
C SER A 130 14.04 22.52 5.31
#